data_AF-A0A0P7UCG2-F1
#
_entry.id   AF-A0A0P7UCG2-F1
#
_cell.length_a   1.000
_cell.length_b   1.000
_cell.length_c   1.000
_cell.angle_alpha   90.00
_cell.angle_beta   90.00
_cell.angle_gamma   90.00
#
_symmetry.space_group_name_H-M   'P 1'
#
loop_
_entity.id
_entity.type
_entity.pdbx_description
1 polymer ?
#
loop_
_entity_poly.entity_id
_entity_poly.type
_entity_poly.pdbx_seq_one_letter_code
_entity_poly.pdbx_strand_id
1 'polypeptide(L)'
;MRFAMQPRERATGGSALPRQQSLVLPAVINPFVRELQLSTPRLLRCFLLGLFLVPLRCLCLLLVLLLAWPLTVVATFLHPLKGTVEPMTGWRRFLCQIVVVGLGRLVFFFMGFRVTVQGRHASSVEAPILAVAPHSSYFDAIVCIVAGLPSTVSRAENLAVPIFGRFLRCFQPVLVSRLDPDSRRNTILEIERRATSGGRWPQPKVGELPVNTQISICRPDANDQPGLAEEA
;
A
#
# COMPACT_ATOMS: atom_id res chain seq x y z
N MET A 1 -32.77 24.43 -21.88
CA MET A 1 -32.76 23.57 -23.08
C MET A 1 -33.28 22.19 -22.69
N ARG A 2 -34.45 21.80 -23.21
CA ARG A 2 -35.03 20.47 -23.02
C ARG A 2 -34.31 19.50 -23.97
N PHE A 3 -33.68 18.45 -23.44
CA PHE A 3 -33.32 17.29 -24.24
C PHE A 3 -34.43 16.25 -24.06
N ALA A 4 -35.29 16.16 -25.07
CA ALA A 4 -36.21 15.05 -25.23
C ALA A 4 -35.39 13.82 -25.66
N MET A 5 -35.38 12.77 -24.85
CA MET A 5 -34.78 11.49 -25.22
C MET A 5 -35.83 10.70 -26.00
N GLN A 6 -35.56 10.47 -27.28
CA GLN A 6 -36.39 9.71 -28.20
C GLN A 6 -36.53 8.24 -27.76
N PRO A 7 -37.64 7.54 -28.05
CA PRO A 7 -37.77 6.12 -27.75
C PRO A 7 -36.84 5.33 -28.67
N ARG A 8 -35.95 4.52 -28.09
CA ARG A 8 -35.02 3.67 -28.84
C ARG A 8 -35.77 2.47 -29.43
N GLU A 9 -35.96 2.50 -30.74
CA GLU A 9 -36.49 1.42 -31.57
C GLU A 9 -35.74 0.08 -31.32
N ARG A 10 -36.53 -0.99 -31.37
CA ARG A 10 -36.17 -2.38 -31.05
C ARG A 10 -35.41 -3.00 -32.23
N ALA A 11 -34.09 -3.08 -32.15
CA ALA A 11 -33.28 -3.87 -33.09
C ALA A 11 -33.30 -5.35 -32.68
N THR A 12 -33.87 -6.17 -33.55
CA THR A 12 -33.92 -7.63 -33.50
C THR A 12 -32.56 -8.26 -33.84
N GLY A 13 -32.18 -9.32 -33.13
CA GLY A 13 -31.21 -10.30 -33.63
C GLY A 13 -29.79 -10.18 -33.06
N GLY A 14 -29.59 -10.66 -31.84
CA GLY A 14 -28.28 -10.92 -31.26
C GLY A 14 -28.45 -11.66 -29.95
N SER A 15 -27.99 -12.91 -29.90
CA SER A 15 -28.12 -13.81 -28.74
C SER A 15 -27.50 -13.20 -27.48
N ALA A 16 -28.33 -12.64 -26.62
CA ALA A 16 -27.94 -12.22 -25.29
C ALA A 16 -27.67 -13.47 -24.43
N LEU A 17 -26.49 -13.50 -23.78
CA LEU A 17 -26.14 -14.56 -22.83
C LEU A 17 -27.23 -14.66 -21.74
N PRO A 18 -27.70 -15.87 -21.38
CA PRO A 18 -28.88 -16.06 -20.51
C PRO A 18 -28.74 -15.49 -19.10
N ARG A 19 -27.52 -15.10 -18.69
CA ARG A 19 -27.24 -14.54 -17.37
C ARG A 19 -27.59 -13.06 -17.20
N GLN A 20 -28.00 -12.36 -18.27
CA GLN A 20 -28.22 -10.89 -18.23
C GLN A 20 -29.70 -10.46 -18.20
N GLN A 21 -30.66 -11.38 -18.27
CA GLN A 21 -32.08 -11.04 -18.23
C GLN A 21 -32.72 -11.45 -16.90
N SER A 22 -32.37 -10.76 -15.81
CA SER A 22 -33.27 -10.67 -14.66
C SER A 22 -34.27 -9.55 -14.95
N LEU A 23 -35.50 -9.91 -15.32
CA LEU A 23 -36.62 -8.97 -15.51
C LEU A 23 -37.13 -8.37 -14.18
N VAL A 24 -36.49 -8.71 -13.07
CA VAL A 24 -36.76 -8.18 -11.74
C VAL A 24 -35.55 -7.36 -11.33
N LEU A 25 -35.74 -6.05 -11.14
CA LEU A 25 -34.73 -5.22 -10.48
C LEU A 25 -34.56 -5.76 -9.05
N PRO A 26 -33.35 -6.09 -8.60
CA PRO A 26 -33.15 -6.54 -7.23
C PRO A 26 -33.63 -5.45 -6.27
N ALA A 27 -34.38 -5.82 -5.24
CA ALA A 27 -34.83 -4.91 -4.17
C ALA A 27 -33.66 -4.27 -3.39
N VAL A 28 -32.45 -4.80 -3.57
CA VAL A 28 -31.21 -4.31 -3.00
C VAL A 28 -30.52 -3.37 -3.99
N ILE A 29 -30.32 -2.12 -3.57
CA ILE A 29 -29.50 -1.13 -4.29
C ILE A 29 -28.14 -1.74 -4.57
N ASN A 30 -27.76 -1.78 -5.85
CA ASN A 30 -26.47 -2.30 -6.27
C ASN A 30 -25.35 -1.36 -5.73
N PRO A 31 -24.47 -1.83 -4.81
CA PRO A 31 -23.43 -0.98 -4.23
C PRO A 31 -22.33 -0.58 -5.25
N PHE A 32 -22.29 -1.25 -6.41
CA PHE A 32 -21.34 -0.97 -7.49
C PHE A 32 -21.89 0.00 -8.54
N VAL A 33 -23.18 0.37 -8.46
CA VAL A 33 -23.82 1.31 -9.38
C VAL A 33 -24.37 2.48 -8.57
N ARG A 34 -23.65 3.61 -8.63
CA ARG A 34 -24.07 4.86 -7.98
C ARG A 34 -24.66 5.81 -9.01
N GLU A 35 -25.97 5.91 -9.07
CA GLU A 35 -26.65 6.92 -9.89
C GLU A 35 -26.55 8.29 -9.23
N LEU A 36 -25.71 9.16 -9.81
CA LEU A 36 -25.41 10.47 -9.24
C LEU A 36 -26.38 11.54 -9.80
N GLN A 37 -27.55 11.69 -9.17
CA GLN A 37 -28.53 12.75 -9.49
C GLN A 37 -28.10 14.08 -8.83
N LEU A 38 -27.29 14.88 -9.53
CA LEU A 38 -26.84 16.19 -9.05
C LEU A 38 -27.80 17.30 -9.47
N SER A 39 -28.35 18.00 -8.47
CA SER A 39 -29.12 19.23 -8.69
C SER A 39 -28.21 20.37 -9.18
N THR A 40 -28.68 21.22 -10.10
CA THR A 40 -27.92 22.34 -10.68
C THR A 40 -27.20 23.25 -9.66
N PRO A 41 -27.79 23.64 -8.51
CA PRO A 41 -27.07 24.39 -7.47
C PRO A 41 -25.92 23.59 -6.82
N ARG A 42 -26.05 22.27 -6.68
CA ARG A 42 -24.97 21.42 -6.15
C ARG A 42 -23.83 21.30 -7.16
N LEU A 43 -24.15 21.18 -8.45
CA LEU A 43 -23.15 21.18 -9.51
C LEU A 43 -22.37 22.50 -9.55
N LEU A 44 -23.06 23.64 -9.47
CA LEU A 44 -22.41 24.95 -9.46
C LEU A 44 -21.49 25.13 -8.24
N ARG A 45 -21.95 24.73 -7.03
CA ARG A 45 -21.13 24.75 -5.82
C ARG A 45 -19.90 23.84 -5.95
N CYS A 46 -20.06 22.63 -6.47
CA CYS A 46 -18.93 21.72 -6.72
C CYS A 46 -17.93 22.30 -7.72
N PHE A 47 -18.42 22.96 -8.78
CA PHE A 47 -17.56 23.60 -9.77
C PHE A 47 -16.77 24.77 -9.20
N LEU A 48 -17.46 25.70 -8.51
CA LEU A 48 -16.81 26.85 -7.86
C LEU A 48 -15.81 26.39 -6.80
N LEU A 49 -16.20 25.47 -5.92
CA LEU A 49 -15.30 24.94 -4.90
C LEU A 49 -14.13 24.19 -5.54
N GLY A 50 -14.36 23.41 -6.59
CA GLY A 50 -13.30 22.74 -7.34
C GLY A 50 -12.28 23.72 -7.93
N LEU A 51 -12.76 24.81 -8.54
CA LEU A 51 -11.92 25.83 -9.17
C LEU A 51 -10.93 26.47 -8.20
N PHE A 52 -11.29 26.68 -6.93
CA PHE A 52 -10.40 27.27 -5.93
C PHE A 52 -9.68 26.23 -5.06
N LEU A 53 -10.38 25.17 -4.65
CA LEU A 53 -9.85 24.18 -3.71
C LEU A 53 -8.84 23.23 -4.38
N VAL A 54 -9.05 22.85 -5.64
CA VAL A 54 -8.12 21.98 -6.37
C VAL A 54 -6.76 22.64 -6.57
N PRO A 55 -6.63 23.87 -7.11
CA PRO A 55 -5.30 24.48 -7.26
C PRO A 55 -4.62 24.73 -5.93
N LEU A 56 -5.37 25.12 -4.89
CA LEU A 56 -4.84 25.24 -3.53
C LEU A 56 -4.26 23.91 -3.03
N ARG A 57 -5.00 22.80 -3.19
CA ARG A 57 -4.53 21.46 -2.82
C ARG A 57 -3.31 21.04 -3.63
N CYS A 58 -3.28 21.30 -4.93
CA CYS A 58 -2.13 21.01 -5.78
C CYS A 58 -0.89 21.79 -5.34
N LEU A 59 -1.04 23.07 -4.98
CA LEU A 59 0.05 23.88 -4.44
C LEU A 59 0.58 23.31 -3.11
N CYS A 60 -0.32 22.97 -2.18
CA CYS A 60 0.07 22.35 -0.92
C CYS A 60 0.78 21.00 -1.13
N LEU A 61 0.29 20.16 -2.04
CA LEU A 61 0.91 18.89 -2.41
C LEU A 61 2.32 19.09 -2.97
N LEU A 62 2.49 20.07 -3.86
CA LEU A 62 3.80 20.40 -4.44
C LEU A 62 4.78 20.84 -3.37
N LEU A 63 4.36 21.72 -2.44
CA LEU A 63 5.19 22.18 -1.33
C LEU A 63 5.60 21.03 -0.41
N VAL A 64 4.65 20.15 -0.05
CA VAL A 64 4.93 18.97 0.78
C VAL A 64 5.94 18.05 0.09
N LEU A 65 5.77 17.76 -1.20
CA LEU A 65 6.71 16.91 -1.95
C LEU A 65 8.10 17.55 -2.10
N LEU A 66 8.15 18.86 -2.34
CA LEU A 66 9.40 19.62 -2.47
C LEU A 66 10.20 19.60 -1.16
N LEU A 67 9.53 19.66 -0.01
CA LEU A 67 10.15 19.54 1.31
C LEU A 67 10.50 18.08 1.65
N ALA A 68 9.67 17.12 1.28
CA ALA A 68 9.85 15.70 1.57
C ALA A 68 11.10 15.13 0.89
N TRP A 69 11.33 15.51 -0.36
CA TRP A 69 12.44 15.01 -1.17
C TRP A 69 13.82 15.19 -0.52
N PRO A 70 14.30 16.41 -0.19
CA PRO A 70 15.62 16.60 0.42
C PRO A 70 15.74 15.90 1.77
N LEU A 71 14.66 15.84 2.57
CA LEU A 71 14.66 15.13 3.84
C LEU A 71 14.89 13.63 3.66
N THR A 72 14.25 13.01 2.66
CA THR A 72 14.51 11.59 2.35
C THR A 72 15.89 11.37 1.77
N VAL A 73 16.44 12.32 1.01
CA VAL A 73 17.83 12.25 0.54
C VAL A 73 18.79 12.23 1.71
N VAL A 74 18.61 13.12 2.70
CA VAL A 74 19.42 13.17 3.93
C VAL A 74 19.29 11.88 4.73
N ALA A 75 18.06 11.41 4.97
CA ALA A 75 17.84 10.20 5.76
C ALA A 75 18.47 8.93 5.13
N THR A 76 18.45 8.88 3.79
CA THR A 76 18.95 7.74 3.00
C THR A 76 20.38 7.92 2.49
N PHE A 77 21.04 9.02 2.86
CA PHE A 77 22.39 9.33 2.40
C PHE A 77 23.38 8.27 2.89
N LEU A 78 24.20 7.73 1.97
CA LEU A 78 25.21 6.69 2.21
C LEU A 78 24.68 5.36 2.78
N HIS A 79 23.37 5.10 2.72
CA HIS A 79 22.83 3.82 3.15
C HIS A 79 22.67 2.88 1.94
N PRO A 80 23.50 1.83 1.80
CA PRO A 80 23.23 0.80 0.80
C PRO A 80 21.91 0.12 1.14
N LEU A 81 21.13 -0.31 0.15
CA LEU A 81 19.95 -1.16 0.35
C LEU A 81 20.20 -2.59 -0.07
N LYS A 82 20.98 -2.77 -1.15
CA LYS A 82 21.43 -4.07 -1.61
C LYS A 82 22.47 -4.59 -0.61
N GLY A 83 22.11 -5.60 0.18
CA GLY A 83 22.98 -6.20 1.19
C GLY A 83 22.93 -5.56 2.58
N THR A 84 21.86 -4.85 2.93
CA THR A 84 21.69 -4.39 4.33
C THR A 84 21.33 -5.55 5.25
N VAL A 85 22.30 -5.95 6.06
CA VAL A 85 22.14 -7.00 7.08
C VAL A 85 21.35 -6.48 8.29
N GLU A 86 21.33 -5.16 8.52
CA GLU A 86 20.74 -4.50 9.68
C GLU A 86 19.62 -3.49 9.32
N PRO A 87 18.58 -3.35 10.16
CA PRO A 87 17.49 -2.40 9.96
C PRO A 87 17.99 -0.96 10.17
N MET A 88 17.25 0.01 9.67
CA MET A 88 17.59 1.41 9.89
C MET A 88 17.32 1.74 11.37
N THR A 89 18.32 2.24 12.09
CA THR A 89 18.25 2.48 13.54
C THR A 89 18.52 3.94 13.91
N GLY A 90 18.20 4.30 15.16
CA GLY A 90 18.49 5.61 15.74
C GLY A 90 17.76 6.78 15.07
N TRP A 91 18.49 7.89 14.89
CA TRP A 91 17.95 9.15 14.39
C TRP A 91 17.41 9.05 12.95
N ARG A 92 17.98 8.17 12.12
CA ARG A 92 17.52 7.96 10.73
C ARG A 92 16.15 7.32 10.69
N ARG A 93 15.93 6.29 11.52
CA ARG A 93 14.62 5.65 11.67
C ARG A 93 13.60 6.64 12.18
N PHE A 94 13.95 7.39 13.23
CA PHE A 94 13.08 8.42 13.79
C PHE A 94 12.73 9.49 12.74
N LEU A 95 13.72 9.99 12.00
CA LEU A 95 13.52 10.97 10.93
C LEU A 95 12.62 10.41 9.83
N CYS A 96 12.86 9.19 9.35
CA CYS A 96 11.99 8.57 8.35
C CYS A 96 10.57 8.35 8.85
N GLN A 97 10.40 7.88 10.08
CA GLN A 97 9.09 7.69 10.69
C GLN A 97 8.34 9.03 10.79
N ILE A 98 8.93 10.05 11.39
CA ILE A 98 8.27 11.36 11.56
C ILE A 98 8.01 12.02 10.19
N VAL A 99 9.03 12.08 9.34
CA VAL A 99 8.96 12.80 8.06
C VAL A 99 8.12 12.03 7.05
N VAL A 100 8.42 10.78 6.75
CA VAL A 100 7.72 10.06 5.66
C VAL A 100 6.30 9.71 6.07
N VAL A 101 6.05 9.29 7.32
CA VAL A 101 4.68 9.02 7.78
C VAL A 101 3.90 10.32 7.93
N GLY A 102 4.49 11.35 8.52
CA GLY A 102 3.85 12.66 8.70
C GLY A 102 3.50 13.32 7.37
N LEU A 103 4.47 13.46 6.48
CA LEU A 103 4.25 14.03 5.15
C LEU A 103 3.33 13.15 4.30
N GLY A 104 3.41 11.82 4.41
CA GLY A 104 2.49 10.90 3.76
C GLY A 104 1.03 11.13 4.19
N ARG A 105 0.79 11.34 5.49
CA ARG A 105 -0.55 11.69 6.01
C ARG A 105 -1.04 13.04 5.45
N LEU A 106 -0.15 14.04 5.35
CA LEU A 106 -0.49 15.33 4.75
C LEU A 106 -0.82 15.21 3.25
N VAL A 107 -0.05 14.41 2.50
CA VAL A 107 -0.35 14.14 1.09
C VAL A 107 -1.75 13.56 0.93
N PHE A 108 -2.10 12.51 1.69
CA PHE A 108 -3.44 11.93 1.60
C PHE A 108 -4.55 12.90 2.05
N PHE A 109 -4.28 13.72 3.07
CA PHE A 109 -5.20 14.77 3.50
C PHE A 109 -5.47 15.78 2.37
N PHE A 110 -4.43 16.29 1.71
CA PHE A 110 -4.58 17.23 0.59
C PHE A 110 -5.19 16.59 -0.66
N MET A 111 -4.98 15.29 -0.89
CA MET A 111 -5.73 14.54 -1.91
C MET A 111 -7.22 14.39 -1.57
N GLY A 112 -7.63 14.71 -0.34
CA GLY A 112 -9.02 14.69 0.12
C GLY A 112 -9.42 13.43 0.88
N PHE A 113 -8.47 12.58 1.25
CA PHE A 113 -8.73 11.37 2.02
C PHE A 113 -8.63 11.65 3.51
N ARG A 114 -9.69 11.31 4.24
CA ARG A 114 -9.66 11.23 5.70
C ARG A 114 -9.59 9.76 6.09
N VAL A 115 -8.41 9.35 6.53
CA VAL A 115 -8.14 7.95 6.90
C VAL A 115 -8.55 7.74 8.35
N THR A 116 -9.48 6.81 8.57
CA THR A 116 -9.87 6.34 9.90
C THR A 116 -9.46 4.88 10.03
N VAL A 117 -8.66 4.58 11.06
CA VAL A 117 -8.24 3.22 11.35
C VAL A 117 -9.23 2.61 12.33
N GLN A 118 -9.78 1.46 11.98
CA GLN A 118 -10.61 0.67 12.88
C GLN A 118 -9.78 -0.48 13.44
N GLY A 119 -9.87 -0.70 14.76
CA GLY A 119 -9.06 -1.69 15.46
C GLY A 119 -7.65 -1.22 15.82
N ARG A 120 -6.82 -2.15 16.30
CA ARG A 120 -5.45 -1.90 16.73
C ARG A 120 -4.48 -2.62 15.79
N HIS A 121 -3.49 -1.90 15.29
CA HIS A 121 -2.38 -2.50 14.55
C HIS A 121 -1.53 -3.35 15.50
N ALA A 122 -1.35 -4.63 15.14
CA ALA A 122 -0.52 -5.55 15.90
C ALA A 122 0.97 -5.21 15.72
N SER A 123 1.74 -5.35 16.79
CA SER A 123 3.19 -5.10 16.74
C SER A 123 3.91 -6.14 15.87
N SER A 124 5.13 -5.82 15.42
CA SER A 124 5.98 -6.78 14.70
C SER A 124 6.38 -8.01 15.53
N VAL A 125 6.22 -7.95 16.85
CA VAL A 125 6.49 -9.06 17.78
C VAL A 125 5.29 -10.01 17.87
N GLU A 126 4.08 -9.47 17.87
CA GLU A 126 2.84 -10.25 17.91
C GLU A 126 2.47 -10.82 16.53
N ALA A 127 2.59 -9.98 15.49
CA ALA A 127 2.33 -10.31 14.11
C ALA A 127 3.53 -9.89 13.24
N PRO A 128 4.46 -10.81 12.95
CA PRO A 128 5.68 -10.46 12.22
C PRO A 128 5.45 -10.07 10.76
N ILE A 129 4.39 -10.59 10.13
CA ILE A 129 4.00 -10.26 8.75
C ILE A 129 2.77 -9.34 8.73
N LEU A 130 2.83 -8.33 7.88
CA LEU A 130 1.70 -7.48 7.55
C LEU A 130 1.07 -7.92 6.23
N ALA A 131 -0.07 -8.60 6.31
CA ALA A 131 -0.90 -8.91 5.14
C ALA A 131 -1.79 -7.70 4.78
N VAL A 132 -1.82 -7.34 3.49
CA VAL A 132 -2.63 -6.21 2.99
C VAL A 132 -3.51 -6.68 1.84
N ALA A 133 -4.80 -6.40 1.93
CA ALA A 133 -5.80 -6.63 0.90
C ALA A 133 -6.86 -5.51 0.94
N PRO A 134 -7.48 -5.13 -0.19
CA PRO A 134 -7.25 -5.61 -1.56
C PRO A 134 -6.13 -4.85 -2.29
N HIS A 135 -5.32 -5.56 -3.07
CA HIS A 135 -4.14 -5.01 -3.77
C HIS A 135 -4.41 -4.35 -5.14
N SER A 136 -5.67 -4.04 -5.44
CA SER A 136 -6.12 -3.58 -6.76
C SER A 136 -6.13 -2.05 -6.91
N SER A 137 -5.68 -1.29 -5.92
CA SER A 137 -5.79 0.17 -5.92
C SER A 137 -4.53 0.88 -5.43
N TYR A 138 -4.31 2.10 -5.96
CA TYR A 138 -3.26 3.02 -5.52
C TYR A 138 -3.35 3.37 -4.01
N PHE A 139 -4.48 3.08 -3.36
CA PHE A 139 -4.69 3.32 -1.93
C PHE A 139 -3.87 2.41 -1.00
N ASP A 140 -3.18 1.39 -1.52
CA ASP A 140 -2.24 0.58 -0.73
C ASP A 140 -1.13 1.39 -0.07
N ALA A 141 -0.79 2.55 -0.66
CA ALA A 141 0.17 3.48 -0.09
C ALA A 141 -0.33 4.06 1.25
N ILE A 142 -1.64 4.22 1.44
CA ILE A 142 -2.23 4.67 2.71
C ILE A 142 -1.90 3.68 3.82
N VAL A 143 -2.06 2.38 3.54
CA VAL A 143 -1.76 1.32 4.52
C VAL A 143 -0.28 1.35 4.90
N CYS A 144 0.61 1.59 3.94
CA CYS A 144 2.05 1.71 4.23
C CYS A 144 2.38 2.90 5.15
N ILE A 145 1.65 4.02 5.03
CA ILE A 145 1.80 5.17 5.92
C ILE A 145 1.18 4.89 7.29
N VAL A 146 -0.02 4.30 7.34
CA VAL A 146 -0.72 3.97 8.58
C VAL A 146 0.05 2.95 9.42
N ALA A 147 0.59 1.91 8.78
CA ALA A 147 1.36 0.84 9.42
C ALA A 147 2.81 1.24 9.77
N GLY A 148 3.21 2.50 9.55
CA GLY A 148 4.52 3.00 9.97
C GLY A 148 5.68 2.50 9.12
N LEU A 149 5.55 2.56 7.78
CA LEU A 149 6.58 2.17 6.81
C LEU A 149 6.97 0.68 6.88
N PRO A 150 6.04 -0.25 6.59
CA PRO A 150 6.36 -1.67 6.55
C PRO A 150 7.34 -1.97 5.42
N SER A 151 8.07 -3.07 5.56
CA SER A 151 9.05 -3.55 4.58
C SER A 151 8.34 -4.08 3.33
N THR A 152 8.24 -3.26 2.29
CA THR A 152 7.55 -3.64 1.05
C THR A 152 8.40 -4.52 0.14
N VAL A 153 7.79 -5.46 -0.56
CA VAL A 153 8.47 -6.17 -1.65
C VAL A 153 8.42 -5.30 -2.90
N SER A 154 9.58 -4.90 -3.43
CA SER A 154 9.67 -4.01 -4.58
C SER A 154 10.75 -4.46 -5.54
N ARG A 155 10.59 -4.12 -6.82
CA ARG A 155 11.61 -4.44 -7.81
C ARG A 155 12.84 -3.58 -7.61
N ALA A 156 14.03 -4.13 -7.85
CA ALA A 156 15.28 -3.40 -7.72
C ALA A 156 15.31 -2.13 -8.58
N GLU A 157 14.70 -2.17 -9.77
CA GLU A 157 14.63 -1.04 -10.69
C GLU A 157 13.80 0.13 -10.13
N ASN A 158 12.83 -0.13 -9.25
CA ASN A 158 12.02 0.93 -8.63
C ASN A 158 12.85 1.86 -7.74
N LEU A 159 14.00 1.42 -7.24
CA LEU A 159 14.92 2.25 -6.47
C LEU A 159 15.73 3.24 -7.33
N ALA A 160 15.83 2.96 -8.63
CA ALA A 160 16.52 3.81 -9.60
C ALA A 160 15.65 4.98 -10.08
N VAL A 161 14.33 4.92 -9.88
CA VAL A 161 13.41 6.02 -10.22
C VAL A 161 13.77 7.25 -9.37
N PRO A 162 14.07 8.42 -9.98
CA PRO A 162 14.37 9.63 -9.24
C PRO A 162 13.12 10.05 -8.44
N ILE A 163 13.30 10.72 -7.31
CA ILE A 163 12.20 11.10 -6.42
C ILE A 163 11.59 9.89 -5.69
N PHE A 164 10.81 9.08 -6.39
CA PHE A 164 10.10 7.94 -5.83
C PHE A 164 11.03 6.89 -5.21
N GLY A 165 12.18 6.63 -5.84
CA GLY A 165 13.15 5.66 -5.36
C GLY A 165 13.73 6.03 -4.00
N ARG A 166 13.84 7.32 -3.62
CA ARG A 166 14.33 7.73 -2.28
C ARG A 166 13.28 7.49 -1.21
N PHE A 167 12.01 7.80 -1.48
CA PHE A 167 10.92 7.46 -0.57
C PHE A 167 10.86 5.96 -0.32
N LEU A 168 10.97 5.16 -1.38
CA LEU A 168 11.00 3.70 -1.27
C LEU A 168 12.12 3.20 -0.35
N ARG A 169 13.31 3.82 -0.37
CA ARG A 169 14.42 3.44 0.52
C ARG A 169 14.04 3.48 2.00
N CYS A 170 13.19 4.43 2.40
CA CYS A 170 12.75 4.59 3.78
C CYS A 170 11.87 3.43 4.28
N PHE A 171 11.22 2.70 3.37
CA PHE A 171 10.46 1.48 3.69
C PHE A 171 11.36 0.26 3.85
N GLN A 172 12.66 0.38 3.59
CA GLN A 172 13.62 -0.74 3.58
C GLN A 172 13.11 -1.96 2.78
N PRO A 173 12.77 -1.80 1.49
CA PRO A 173 12.09 -2.84 0.73
C PRO A 173 12.95 -4.09 0.54
N VAL A 174 12.28 -5.25 0.50
CA VAL A 174 12.89 -6.50 0.02
C VAL A 174 12.95 -6.41 -1.51
N LEU A 175 14.16 -6.43 -2.05
CA LEU A 175 14.39 -6.18 -3.48
C LEU A 175 14.33 -7.47 -4.28
N VAL A 176 13.48 -7.45 -5.32
CA VAL A 176 13.32 -8.56 -6.26
C VAL A 176 13.93 -8.16 -7.60
N SER A 177 14.83 -8.98 -8.12
CA SER A 177 15.32 -8.88 -9.50
C SER A 177 14.60 -9.88 -10.40
N ARG A 178 14.36 -9.53 -11.67
CA ARG A 178 13.84 -10.47 -12.68
C ARG A 178 14.95 -11.19 -13.44
N LEU A 179 16.16 -10.65 -13.39
CA LEU A 179 17.33 -11.17 -14.09
C LEU A 179 18.03 -12.28 -13.31
N ASP A 180 17.72 -12.39 -12.02
CA ASP A 180 18.28 -13.38 -11.11
C ASP A 180 17.28 -14.54 -10.91
N PRO A 181 17.59 -15.78 -11.34
CA PRO A 181 16.70 -16.92 -11.17
C PRO A 181 16.44 -17.27 -9.70
N ASP A 182 17.36 -16.95 -8.78
CA ASP A 182 17.23 -17.24 -7.34
C ASP A 182 16.52 -16.13 -6.55
N SER A 183 16.16 -15.04 -7.22
CA SER A 183 15.51 -13.86 -6.63
C SER A 183 14.26 -14.20 -5.80
N ARG A 184 13.46 -15.19 -6.23
CA ARG A 184 12.29 -15.65 -5.46
C ARG A 184 12.69 -16.31 -4.15
N ARG A 185 13.67 -17.21 -4.20
CA ARG A 185 14.19 -17.92 -3.02
C ARG A 185 14.81 -16.92 -2.04
N ASN A 186 15.63 -15.99 -2.54
CA ASN A 186 16.24 -14.94 -1.74
C ASN A 186 15.20 -14.02 -1.08
N THR A 187 14.12 -13.68 -1.80
CA THR A 187 13.01 -12.89 -1.24
C THR A 187 12.32 -13.62 -0.09
N ILE A 188 12.07 -14.93 -0.23
CA ILE A 188 11.46 -15.74 0.83
C ILE A 188 12.38 -15.80 2.05
N LEU A 189 13.67 -16.08 1.85
CA LEU A 189 14.66 -16.13 2.94
C LEU A 189 14.78 -14.78 3.67
N GLU A 190 14.74 -13.66 2.94
CA GLU A 190 14.80 -12.34 3.55
C GLU A 190 13.52 -11.98 4.32
N ILE A 191 12.35 -12.42 3.83
CA ILE A 191 11.08 -12.27 4.58
C ILE A 191 11.12 -13.10 5.85
N GLU A 192 11.55 -14.36 5.77
CA GLU A 192 11.69 -15.27 6.91
C GLU A 192 12.66 -14.72 7.95
N ARG A 193 13.83 -14.24 7.53
CA ARG A 193 14.84 -13.60 8.39
C ARG A 193 14.30 -12.36 9.11
N ARG A 194 13.50 -11.54 8.42
CA ARG A 194 12.89 -10.33 9.02
C ARG A 194 11.76 -10.68 9.98
N ALA A 195 10.95 -11.67 9.64
CA ALA A 195 9.85 -12.14 10.48
C ALA A 195 10.35 -12.78 11.80
N THR A 196 11.46 -13.51 11.75
CA THR A 196 12.06 -14.17 12.93
C THR A 196 12.95 -13.23 13.77
N SER A 197 13.11 -11.97 13.35
CA SER A 197 14.02 -11.00 14.01
C SER A 197 13.55 -10.45 15.36
N GLY A 198 12.43 -10.95 15.92
CA GLY A 198 11.88 -10.48 17.19
C GLY A 198 11.45 -9.01 17.16
N GLY A 199 11.01 -8.52 16.00
CA GLY A 199 10.50 -7.15 15.82
C GLY A 199 11.56 -6.06 15.59
N ARG A 200 12.85 -6.42 15.43
CA ARG A 200 13.91 -5.47 15.07
C ARG A 200 13.67 -4.84 13.69
N TRP A 201 13.17 -5.64 12.75
CA TRP A 201 12.83 -5.20 11.40
C TRP A 201 11.40 -4.66 11.30
N PRO A 202 11.13 -3.71 10.38
CA PRO A 202 9.77 -3.38 9.97
C PRO A 202 9.06 -4.63 9.43
N GLN A 203 7.76 -4.78 9.72
CA GLN A 203 6.95 -5.91 9.27
C GLN A 203 7.07 -6.07 7.73
N PRO A 204 7.51 -7.23 7.21
CA PRO A 204 7.42 -7.51 5.80
C PRO A 204 5.95 -7.42 5.36
N LYS A 205 5.70 -6.54 4.39
CA LYS A 205 4.41 -6.44 3.71
C LYS A 205 4.39 -7.46 2.60
N VAL A 206 3.47 -8.40 2.69
CA VAL A 206 3.21 -9.40 1.64
C VAL A 206 1.82 -9.13 1.06
N GLY A 207 1.75 -9.05 -0.26
CA GLY A 207 0.46 -9.01 -0.96
C GLY A 207 -0.18 -10.38 -1.02
N GLU A 208 -1.44 -10.45 -1.46
CA GLU A 208 -2.29 -11.64 -1.47
C GLU A 208 -1.48 -12.93 -1.68
N LEU A 209 -1.32 -13.70 -0.60
CA LEU A 209 -0.66 -15.00 -0.63
C LEU A 209 -1.62 -15.95 -1.35
N PRO A 210 -1.16 -16.76 -2.32
CA PRO A 210 -1.97 -17.89 -2.75
C PRO A 210 -2.23 -18.74 -1.51
N VAL A 211 -3.45 -19.27 -1.39
CA VAL A 211 -3.97 -20.00 -0.22
C VAL A 211 -3.08 -21.17 0.23
N ASN A 212 -2.14 -21.61 -0.62
CA ASN A 212 -1.16 -22.66 -0.37
C ASN A 212 0.25 -22.21 0.04
N THR A 213 0.54 -20.91 0.13
CA THR A 213 1.83 -20.44 0.68
C THR A 213 1.69 -20.27 2.19
N GLN A 214 1.80 -21.37 2.93
CA GLN A 214 2.11 -21.31 4.35
C GLN A 214 3.52 -20.75 4.51
N ILE A 215 3.66 -19.45 4.76
CA ILE A 215 4.86 -18.95 5.43
C ILE A 215 4.69 -19.41 6.88
N SER A 216 5.22 -20.59 7.20
CA SER A 216 5.22 -21.15 8.55
C SER A 216 6.10 -20.25 9.42
N ILE A 217 5.52 -19.20 9.99
CA ILE A 217 6.16 -18.46 11.09
C ILE A 217 5.62 -19.08 12.36
N CYS A 218 6.00 -20.34 12.60
CA CYS A 218 6.03 -20.83 13.96
C CYS A 218 7.01 -19.94 14.72
N ARG A 219 6.57 -19.37 15.84
CA ARG A 219 7.52 -18.86 16.84
C ARG A 219 8.53 -19.99 17.09
N PRO A 220 9.85 -19.74 17.07
CA PRO A 220 10.75 -20.70 17.69
C PRO A 220 10.31 -20.77 19.16
N ASP A 221 9.70 -21.90 19.53
CA ASP A 221 9.40 -22.17 20.92
C ASP A 221 10.71 -22.07 21.69
N ALA A 222 10.69 -21.29 22.77
CA ALA A 222 11.86 -20.98 23.58
C ALA A 222 12.35 -22.18 24.41
N ASN A 223 12.21 -23.41 23.91
CA ASN A 223 12.53 -24.62 24.65
C ASN A 223 13.27 -25.70 23.85
N ASP A 224 13.78 -25.40 22.66
CA ASP A 224 14.65 -26.32 21.92
C ASP A 224 16.13 -26.02 22.26
N GLN A 225 16.53 -26.35 23.49
CA GLN A 225 17.94 -26.59 23.79
C GLN A 225 18.31 -27.95 23.17
N PRO A 226 19.37 -28.04 22.35
CA PRO A 226 19.84 -29.34 21.89
C PRO A 226 20.31 -30.13 23.11
N GLY A 227 19.52 -31.14 23.48
CA GLY A 227 19.91 -32.14 24.46
C GLY A 227 21.25 -32.75 24.06
N LEU A 228 22.14 -32.85 25.04
CA LEU A 228 23.25 -33.78 25.00
C LEU A 228 22.71 -35.17 24.61
N ALA A 229 23.01 -35.59 23.39
CA ALA A 229 22.96 -37.00 23.02
C ALA A 229 24.31 -37.62 23.41
N GLU A 230 24.28 -38.31 24.53
CA GLU A 230 25.17 -39.40 24.90
C GLU A 230 25.06 -40.51 23.83
N GLU A 231 26.19 -40.93 23.23
CA GLU A 231 26.55 -42.32 22.92
C GLU A 231 27.92 -42.38 22.21
N ALA A 232 28.95 -42.79 22.99
CA ALA A 232 30.16 -43.57 22.66
C ALA A 232 31.34 -43.19 23.58
#